data_AF-A0A0F9S8N3-F1
#
_entry.id   AF-A0A0F9S8N3-F1
#
_cell.length_a   1.000
_cell.length_b   1.000
_cell.length_c   1.000
_cell.angle_alpha   90.00
_cell.angle_beta   90.00
_cell.angle_gamma   90.00
#
_symmetry.space_group_name_H-M   'P 1'
#
loop_
_entity.id
_entity.type
_entity.pdbx_description
1 polymer ?
#
loop_
_entity_poly.entity_id
_entity_poly.type
_entity_poly.pdbx_seq_one_letter_code
_entity_poly.pdbx_strand_id
1 'polypeptide(L)'
;MNNFSNIEILLQDFKYCIKAFEKDNFNLMNIAANRLMENSIFLENEEIFLISAILKDMANDYEGIIAKNINILNSSKVIGKKMIAMIKANFNSEIDITKLWEEFQTFTENINEFHKDELESEVYSRNIEFTSITFKKILKLLEENKEILKKKHNTLFNGILGVMIRIMKNHSCTLKETMVYLYFKTFSLLYNYVLEKNYNQNEREIKEEDYKEYIEKHVNFIIKHYFNNNIDFKKFNSELWLIGKKYRQLYLLYNRPKTTITGIPIISSQKIIKTEKKNEEIN
;
A
#
# COMPACT_ATOMS: atom_id res chain seq x y z
N MET A 1 -19.82 9.35 -24.82
CA MET A 1 -18.36 9.12 -24.99
C MET A 1 -18.13 7.62 -25.09
N ASN A 2 -17.28 7.15 -26.00
CA ASN A 2 -17.12 5.72 -26.32
C ASN A 2 -16.49 4.95 -25.14
N ASN A 3 -17.32 4.29 -24.32
CA ASN A 3 -16.89 3.49 -23.16
C ASN A 3 -15.87 2.40 -23.53
N PHE A 4 -15.87 1.89 -24.77
CA PHE A 4 -14.95 0.86 -25.23
C PHE A 4 -13.47 1.32 -25.27
N SER A 5 -13.21 2.55 -25.73
CA SER A 5 -11.83 3.07 -25.84
C SER A 5 -11.22 3.33 -24.45
N ASN A 6 -12.05 3.70 -23.47
CA ASN A 6 -11.61 3.97 -22.11
C ASN A 6 -11.22 2.68 -21.36
N ILE A 7 -11.97 1.59 -21.55
CA ILE A 7 -11.63 0.28 -20.98
C ILE A 7 -10.33 -0.27 -21.58
N GLU A 8 -10.06 0.02 -22.87
CA GLU A 8 -8.84 -0.42 -23.53
C GLU A 8 -7.57 0.16 -22.88
N ILE A 9 -7.61 1.43 -22.44
CA ILE A 9 -6.48 2.07 -21.73
C ILE A 9 -6.19 1.33 -20.41
N LEU A 10 -7.22 1.04 -19.62
CA LEU A 10 -7.06 0.28 -18.37
C LEU A 10 -6.50 -1.12 -18.62
N LEU A 11 -6.95 -1.78 -19.68
CA LEU A 11 -6.42 -3.08 -20.11
C LEU A 11 -4.96 -3.02 -20.54
N GLN A 12 -4.52 -1.94 -21.18
CA GLN A 12 -3.12 -1.76 -21.57
C GLN A 12 -2.22 -1.63 -20.34
N ASP A 13 -2.59 -0.81 -19.36
CA ASP A 13 -1.83 -0.66 -18.11
C ASP A 13 -1.81 -1.96 -17.31
N PHE A 14 -2.93 -2.68 -17.23
CA PHE A 14 -2.99 -3.97 -16.57
C PHE A 14 -2.10 -5.02 -17.26
N LYS A 15 -2.15 -5.12 -18.60
CA LYS A 15 -1.24 -5.98 -19.38
C LYS A 15 0.22 -5.60 -19.15
N TYR A 16 0.52 -4.31 -18.99
CA TYR A 16 1.86 -3.85 -18.66
C TYR A 16 2.29 -4.36 -17.27
N CYS A 17 1.42 -4.26 -16.25
CA CYS A 17 1.68 -4.80 -14.92
C CYS A 17 2.04 -6.29 -14.98
N ILE A 18 1.27 -7.09 -15.72
CA ILE A 18 1.53 -8.53 -15.90
C ILE A 18 2.90 -8.77 -16.54
N LYS A 19 3.21 -8.07 -17.64
CA LYS A 19 4.50 -8.22 -18.33
C LYS A 19 5.68 -7.79 -17.45
N ALA A 20 5.50 -6.75 -16.62
CA ALA A 20 6.51 -6.31 -15.67
C ALA A 20 6.76 -7.35 -14.58
N PHE A 21 5.69 -7.95 -14.04
CA PHE A 21 5.76 -9.07 -13.09
C PHE A 21 6.43 -10.31 -13.69
N GLU A 22 6.10 -10.68 -14.93
CA GLU A 22 6.72 -11.81 -15.64
C GLU A 22 8.23 -11.63 -15.80
N LYS A 23 8.67 -10.39 -16.02
CA LYS A 23 10.08 -9.98 -16.22
C LYS A 23 10.82 -9.62 -14.93
N ASP A 24 10.24 -9.88 -13.75
CA ASP A 24 10.83 -9.56 -12.45
C ASP A 24 11.14 -8.06 -12.24
N ASN A 25 10.46 -7.17 -12.99
CA ASN A 25 10.64 -5.73 -12.89
C ASN A 25 9.52 -5.11 -12.07
N PHE A 26 9.59 -5.29 -10.76
CA PHE A 26 8.56 -4.85 -9.82
C PHE A 26 8.47 -3.33 -9.68
N ASN A 27 9.55 -2.59 -9.92
CA ASN A 27 9.50 -1.13 -10.03
C ASN A 27 8.64 -0.68 -11.23
N LEU A 28 8.80 -1.33 -12.39
CA LEU A 28 7.92 -1.07 -13.54
C LEU A 28 6.47 -1.51 -13.28
N MET A 29 6.26 -2.60 -12.54
CA MET A 29 4.93 -3.01 -12.10
C MET A 29 4.29 -1.94 -11.19
N ASN A 30 5.06 -1.38 -10.26
CA ASN A 30 4.61 -0.29 -9.38
C ASN A 30 4.22 0.96 -10.19
N ILE A 31 5.05 1.35 -11.16
CA ILE A 31 4.75 2.48 -12.06
C ILE A 31 3.46 2.22 -12.84
N ALA A 32 3.30 1.03 -13.43
CA ALA A 32 2.11 0.68 -14.20
C ALA A 32 0.85 0.59 -13.33
N ALA A 33 0.96 0.04 -12.12
CA ALA A 33 -0.15 0.01 -11.16
C ALA A 33 -0.58 1.43 -10.75
N ASN A 34 0.38 2.36 -10.57
CA ASN A 34 0.04 3.77 -10.33
C ASN A 34 -0.65 4.43 -11.52
N ARG A 35 -0.28 4.10 -12.77
CA ARG A 35 -0.98 4.60 -13.98
C ARG A 35 -2.39 4.03 -14.07
N LEU A 36 -2.56 2.73 -13.83
CA LEU A 36 -3.86 2.07 -13.78
C LEU A 36 -4.77 2.74 -12.73
N MET A 37 -4.23 3.05 -11.55
CA MET A 37 -4.91 3.76 -10.47
C MET A 37 -5.35 5.17 -10.88
N GLU A 38 -4.48 5.90 -11.57
CA GLU A 38 -4.76 7.25 -12.02
C GLU A 38 -5.82 7.26 -13.13
N ASN A 39 -5.69 6.38 -14.10
CA ASN A 39 -6.67 6.21 -15.17
C ASN A 39 -8.02 5.73 -14.64
N SER A 40 -8.06 4.85 -13.63
CA SER A 40 -9.32 4.43 -13.02
C SER A 40 -10.02 5.57 -12.29
N ILE A 41 -9.27 6.52 -11.71
CA ILE A 41 -9.85 7.72 -11.12
C ILE A 41 -10.45 8.63 -12.20
N PHE A 42 -9.73 8.90 -13.29
CA PHE A 42 -10.24 9.74 -14.39
C PHE A 42 -11.44 9.13 -15.10
N LEU A 43 -11.52 7.80 -15.13
CA LEU A 43 -12.64 7.06 -15.71
C LEU A 43 -13.73 6.70 -14.69
N GLU A 44 -13.63 7.20 -13.46
CA GLU A 44 -14.59 6.98 -12.38
C GLU A 44 -14.91 5.48 -12.14
N ASN A 45 -13.88 4.64 -12.16
CA ASN A 45 -13.98 3.20 -11.98
C ASN A 45 -13.37 2.78 -10.63
N GLU A 46 -14.25 2.44 -9.68
CA GLU A 46 -13.92 2.11 -8.30
C GLU A 46 -13.27 0.73 -8.17
N GLU A 47 -13.75 -0.24 -8.94
CA GLU A 47 -13.30 -1.63 -8.87
C GLU A 47 -11.88 -1.78 -9.42
N ILE A 48 -11.57 -1.10 -10.52
CA ILE A 48 -10.24 -1.08 -11.12
C ILE A 48 -9.26 -0.30 -10.23
N PHE A 49 -9.74 0.70 -9.48
CA PHE A 49 -8.91 1.35 -8.47
C PHE A 49 -8.43 0.35 -7.42
N LEU A 50 -9.30 -0.52 -6.89
CA LEU A 50 -8.91 -1.55 -5.94
C LEU A 50 -7.87 -2.51 -6.53
N ILE A 51 -8.09 -2.98 -7.77
CA ILE A 51 -7.13 -3.82 -8.49
C ILE A 51 -5.76 -3.12 -8.56
N SER A 52 -5.75 -1.84 -8.93
CA SER A 52 -4.51 -1.06 -9.03
C SER A 52 -3.80 -0.89 -7.68
N ALA A 53 -4.55 -0.70 -6.59
CA ALA A 53 -4.02 -0.60 -5.24
C ALA A 53 -3.37 -1.91 -4.80
N ILE A 54 -4.03 -3.04 -5.09
CA ILE A 54 -3.49 -4.38 -4.81
C ILE A 54 -2.23 -4.65 -5.63
N LEU A 55 -2.24 -4.41 -6.95
CA LEU A 55 -1.07 -4.62 -7.79
C LEU A 55 0.13 -3.76 -7.36
N LYS A 56 -0.12 -2.53 -6.91
CA LYS A 56 0.91 -1.68 -6.33
C LYS A 56 1.44 -2.26 -5.02
N ASP A 57 0.57 -2.80 -4.17
CA ASP A 57 0.98 -3.44 -2.92
C ASP A 57 1.86 -4.65 -3.18
N MET A 58 1.41 -5.54 -4.06
CA MET A 58 2.15 -6.70 -4.52
C MET A 58 3.55 -6.31 -5.04
N ALA A 59 3.63 -5.25 -5.85
CA ALA A 59 4.93 -4.79 -6.37
C ALA A 59 5.90 -4.41 -5.24
N ASN A 60 5.43 -3.73 -4.19
CA ASN A 60 6.27 -3.39 -3.05
C ASN A 60 6.72 -4.63 -2.26
N ASP A 61 5.84 -5.63 -2.10
CA ASP A 61 6.19 -6.89 -1.42
C ASP A 61 7.32 -7.61 -2.17
N TYR A 62 7.20 -7.75 -3.50
CA TYR A 62 8.27 -8.36 -4.28
C TYR A 62 9.57 -7.55 -4.29
N GLU A 63 9.51 -6.21 -4.30
CA GLU A 63 10.70 -5.38 -4.10
C GLU A 63 11.36 -5.66 -2.76
N GLY A 64 10.57 -5.81 -1.69
CA GLY A 64 11.06 -6.18 -0.36
C GLY A 64 11.69 -7.58 -0.32
N ILE A 65 11.09 -8.56 -1.01
CA ILE A 65 11.64 -9.92 -1.14
C ILE A 65 12.97 -9.89 -1.88
N ILE A 66 13.07 -9.17 -3.01
CA ILE A 66 14.33 -9.03 -3.76
C ILE A 66 15.40 -8.39 -2.91
N ALA A 67 15.07 -7.30 -2.20
CA ALA A 67 16.01 -6.59 -1.36
C ALA A 67 16.56 -7.47 -0.23
N LYS A 68 15.75 -8.42 0.25
CA LYS A 68 16.13 -9.35 1.32
C LYS A 68 16.87 -10.58 0.82
N ASN A 69 16.28 -11.31 -0.12
CA ASN A 69 16.82 -12.55 -0.65
C ASN A 69 16.22 -12.85 -2.04
N ILE A 70 17.00 -12.60 -3.10
CA ILE A 70 16.58 -12.86 -4.49
C ILE A 70 16.31 -14.36 -4.76
N ASN A 71 16.91 -15.28 -4.01
CA ASN A 71 16.82 -16.72 -4.29
C ASN A 71 15.42 -17.30 -4.03
N ILE A 72 14.64 -16.66 -3.15
CA ILE A 72 13.26 -17.07 -2.84
C ILE A 72 12.21 -16.46 -3.79
N LEU A 73 12.64 -15.61 -4.74
CA LEU A 73 11.74 -14.91 -5.66
C LEU A 73 10.90 -15.89 -6.48
N ASN A 74 11.50 -16.91 -7.09
CA ASN A 74 10.78 -17.86 -7.94
C ASN A 74 9.68 -18.61 -7.18
N SER A 75 9.96 -19.00 -5.93
CA SER A 75 8.99 -19.68 -5.06
C SER A 75 7.85 -18.74 -4.68
N SER A 76 8.17 -17.50 -4.26
CA SER A 76 7.15 -16.51 -3.89
C SER A 76 6.25 -16.10 -5.08
N LYS A 77 6.78 -16.04 -6.31
CA LYS A 77 6.02 -15.70 -7.52
C LYS A 77 4.84 -16.63 -7.80
N VAL A 78 4.82 -17.86 -7.27
CA VAL A 78 3.65 -18.74 -7.39
C VAL A 78 2.40 -18.09 -6.79
N ILE A 79 2.56 -17.39 -5.66
CA ILE A 79 1.46 -16.67 -4.98
C ILE A 79 0.99 -15.49 -5.85
N GLY A 80 1.92 -14.68 -6.37
CA GLY A 80 1.58 -13.55 -7.23
C GLY A 80 0.92 -13.96 -8.54
N LYS A 81 1.36 -15.08 -9.15
CA LYS A 81 0.73 -15.65 -10.36
C LYS A 81 -0.73 -16.02 -10.10
N LYS A 82 -1.05 -16.61 -8.94
CA LYS A 82 -2.43 -16.96 -8.57
C LYS A 82 -3.31 -15.70 -8.50
N MET A 83 -2.84 -14.67 -7.80
CA MET A 83 -3.57 -13.39 -7.67
C MET A 83 -3.79 -12.72 -9.03
N ILE A 84 -2.73 -12.61 -9.85
CA ILE A 84 -2.81 -12.02 -11.19
C ILE A 84 -3.75 -12.80 -12.11
N ALA A 85 -3.71 -14.14 -12.07
CA ALA A 85 -4.61 -14.97 -12.87
C ALA A 85 -6.07 -14.75 -12.49
N MET A 86 -6.37 -14.62 -11.19
CA MET A 86 -7.71 -14.30 -10.70
C MET A 86 -8.16 -12.90 -11.17
N ILE A 87 -7.33 -11.87 -11.00
CA ILE A 87 -7.64 -10.52 -11.48
C ILE A 87 -7.89 -10.56 -13.00
N LYS A 88 -7.04 -11.25 -13.76
CA LYS A 88 -7.15 -11.34 -15.22
C LYS A 88 -8.44 -12.03 -15.67
N ALA A 89 -8.88 -13.08 -14.97
CA ALA A 89 -10.12 -13.76 -15.28
C ALA A 89 -11.34 -12.85 -15.10
N ASN A 90 -11.29 -11.95 -14.12
CA ASN A 90 -12.42 -11.08 -13.77
C ASN A 90 -12.35 -9.69 -14.41
N PHE A 91 -11.22 -9.29 -15.02
CA PHE A 91 -11.00 -7.92 -15.49
C PHE A 91 -11.98 -7.49 -16.60
N ASN A 92 -12.43 -8.43 -17.42
CA ASN A 92 -13.39 -8.17 -18.52
C ASN A 92 -14.85 -8.50 -18.15
N SER A 93 -15.08 -8.98 -16.93
CA SER A 93 -16.41 -9.30 -16.41
C SER A 93 -16.78 -8.33 -15.28
N GLU A 94 -17.94 -8.53 -14.67
CA GLU A 94 -18.25 -7.86 -13.41
C GLU A 94 -17.22 -8.27 -12.34
N ILE A 95 -16.58 -7.28 -11.72
CA ILE A 95 -15.56 -7.51 -10.69
C ILE A 95 -16.27 -7.74 -9.36
N ASP A 96 -16.14 -8.95 -8.82
CA ASP A 96 -16.59 -9.26 -7.47
C ASP A 96 -15.62 -8.69 -6.43
N ILE A 97 -15.99 -7.56 -5.85
CA ILE A 97 -15.19 -6.84 -4.85
C ILE A 97 -14.94 -7.68 -3.59
N THR A 98 -15.92 -8.46 -3.15
CA THR A 98 -15.76 -9.31 -1.96
C THR A 98 -14.68 -10.36 -2.20
N LYS A 99 -14.79 -11.07 -3.33
CA LYS A 99 -13.81 -12.08 -3.73
C LYS A 99 -12.42 -11.48 -3.93
N LEU A 100 -12.33 -10.27 -4.49
CA LEU A 100 -11.07 -9.58 -4.68
C LEU A 100 -10.36 -9.28 -3.34
N TRP A 101 -11.11 -8.89 -2.32
CA TRP A 101 -10.58 -8.69 -0.96
C TRP A 101 -10.15 -9.99 -0.30
N GLU A 102 -10.93 -11.07 -0.43
CA GLU A 102 -10.60 -12.39 0.12
C GLU A 102 -9.32 -12.97 -0.50
N GLU A 103 -9.16 -12.85 -1.81
CA GLU A 103 -7.95 -13.29 -2.51
C GLU A 103 -6.76 -12.39 -2.18
N PHE A 104 -6.97 -11.08 -1.96
CA PHE A 104 -5.90 -10.20 -1.50
C PHE A 104 -5.44 -10.51 -0.07
N GLN A 105 -6.36 -10.85 0.84
CA GLN A 105 -6.00 -11.32 2.18
C GLN A 105 -5.22 -12.64 2.09
N THR A 106 -5.68 -13.59 1.26
CA THR A 106 -4.96 -14.84 1.02
C THR A 106 -3.56 -14.60 0.44
N PHE A 107 -3.42 -13.67 -0.51
CA PHE A 107 -2.12 -13.24 -1.03
C PHE A 107 -1.23 -12.69 0.10
N THR A 108 -1.77 -11.77 0.91
CA THR A 108 -1.05 -11.10 2.00
C THR A 108 -0.54 -12.09 3.05
N GLU A 109 -1.38 -13.03 3.49
CA GLU A 109 -0.97 -14.05 4.46
C GLU A 109 0.17 -14.91 3.91
N ASN A 110 0.08 -15.33 2.64
CA ASN A 110 1.08 -16.22 2.06
C ASN A 110 2.39 -15.52 1.69
N ILE A 111 2.33 -14.28 1.19
CA ILE A 111 3.53 -13.54 0.79
C ILE A 111 4.37 -13.13 2.00
N ASN A 112 3.72 -12.88 3.14
CA ASN A 112 4.38 -12.52 4.40
C ASN A 112 5.36 -13.59 4.90
N GLU A 113 5.12 -14.87 4.62
CA GLU A 113 6.06 -15.95 4.96
C GLU A 113 7.41 -15.77 4.26
N PHE A 114 7.43 -15.18 3.06
CA PHE A 114 8.68 -14.86 2.33
C PHE A 114 9.37 -13.59 2.86
N HIS A 115 8.68 -12.79 3.66
CA HIS A 115 9.25 -11.60 4.30
C HIS A 115 9.87 -11.88 5.68
N LYS A 116 9.57 -13.01 6.31
CA LYS A 116 10.18 -13.43 7.58
C LYS A 116 11.61 -13.88 7.38
N ASP A 117 12.50 -13.57 8.31
CA ASP A 117 13.84 -14.17 8.31
C ASP A 117 13.78 -15.56 8.96
N GLU A 118 14.91 -16.25 9.01
CA GLU A 118 14.97 -17.61 9.54
C GLU A 118 14.53 -17.66 11.01
N LEU A 119 15.00 -16.71 11.82
CA LEU A 119 14.64 -16.63 13.24
C LEU A 119 13.19 -16.21 13.44
N GLU A 120 12.69 -15.24 12.67
CA GLU A 120 11.27 -14.85 12.69
C GLU A 120 10.38 -16.04 12.32
N SER A 121 10.79 -16.86 11.35
CA SER A 121 10.03 -18.05 10.90
C SER A 121 10.05 -19.16 11.95
N GLU A 122 11.14 -19.31 12.69
CA GLU A 122 11.30 -20.31 13.74
C GLU A 122 10.57 -19.92 15.04
N VAL A 123 10.67 -18.65 15.44
CA VAL A 123 10.25 -18.19 16.77
C VAL A 123 8.81 -17.67 16.78
N TYR A 124 8.37 -16.96 15.74
CA TYR A 124 7.04 -16.36 15.73
C TYR A 124 5.98 -17.31 15.20
N SER A 125 4.99 -17.59 16.03
CA SER A 125 3.80 -18.35 15.66
C SER A 125 2.68 -17.44 15.14
N ARG A 126 1.85 -18.00 14.25
CA ARG A 126 0.61 -17.38 13.80
C ARG A 126 -0.31 -17.14 15.00
N ASN A 127 -0.75 -15.90 15.20
CA ASN A 127 -1.65 -15.51 16.29
C ASN A 127 -2.57 -14.37 15.85
N ILE A 128 -3.64 -14.72 15.14
CA ILE A 128 -4.63 -13.77 14.62
C ILE A 128 -5.31 -12.98 15.74
N GLU A 129 -5.56 -13.61 16.88
CA GLU A 129 -6.17 -12.93 18.05
C GLU A 129 -5.29 -11.78 18.53
N PHE A 130 -3.97 -12.01 18.64
CA PHE A 130 -3.02 -10.97 18.99
C PHE A 130 -2.97 -9.84 17.96
N THR A 131 -3.05 -10.17 16.66
CA THR A 131 -3.19 -9.17 15.59
C THR A 131 -4.45 -8.32 15.80
N SER A 132 -5.61 -8.92 16.02
CA SER A 132 -6.86 -8.20 16.24
C SER A 132 -6.84 -7.34 17.51
N ILE A 133 -6.28 -7.84 18.62
CA ILE A 133 -6.10 -7.04 19.85
C ILE A 133 -5.20 -5.83 19.58
N THR A 134 -4.11 -6.04 18.84
CA THR A 134 -3.15 -4.98 18.49
C THR A 134 -3.80 -3.93 17.61
N PHE A 135 -4.53 -4.33 16.56
CA PHE A 135 -5.27 -3.41 15.69
C PHE A 135 -6.30 -2.58 16.46
N LYS A 136 -7.06 -3.19 17.37
CA LYS A 136 -7.98 -2.45 18.27
C LYS A 136 -7.24 -1.40 19.10
N LYS A 137 -6.10 -1.76 19.69
CA LYS A 137 -5.31 -0.84 20.54
C LYS A 137 -4.73 0.33 19.73
N ILE A 138 -4.13 0.08 18.56
CA ILE A 138 -3.52 1.15 17.75
C ILE A 138 -4.57 2.08 17.14
N LEU A 139 -5.75 1.56 16.79
CA LEU A 139 -6.87 2.38 16.31
C LEU A 139 -7.49 3.21 17.45
N LYS A 140 -7.59 2.65 18.66
CA LYS A 140 -7.99 3.45 19.83
C LYS A 140 -6.98 4.56 20.13
N LEU A 141 -5.68 4.25 20.07
CA LEU A 141 -4.61 5.25 20.22
C LEU A 141 -4.74 6.36 19.17
N LEU A 142 -5.05 6.01 17.92
CA LEU A 142 -5.31 6.97 16.86
C LEU A 142 -6.50 7.87 17.19
N GLU A 143 -7.63 7.30 17.63
CA GLU A 143 -8.83 8.05 18.01
C GLU A 143 -8.55 9.04 19.15
N GLU A 144 -7.88 8.56 20.20
CA GLU A 144 -7.52 9.35 21.39
C GLU A 144 -6.54 10.49 21.07
N ASN A 145 -5.74 10.35 20.00
CA ASN A 145 -4.67 11.28 19.65
C ASN A 145 -4.84 11.95 18.29
N LYS A 146 -6.00 11.83 17.62
CA LYS A 146 -6.17 12.27 16.22
C LYS A 146 -5.84 13.74 15.97
N GLU A 147 -6.00 14.60 16.97
CA GLU A 147 -5.65 16.02 16.89
C GLU A 147 -4.15 16.26 16.64
N ILE A 148 -3.27 15.32 17.02
CA ILE A 148 -1.83 15.42 16.73
C ILE A 148 -1.54 15.39 15.23
N LEU A 149 -2.44 14.81 14.43
CA LEU A 149 -2.31 14.77 12.98
C LEU A 149 -2.32 16.16 12.34
N LYS A 150 -2.82 17.19 13.05
CA LYS A 150 -2.74 18.57 12.61
C LYS A 150 -1.31 19.07 12.52
N LYS A 151 -0.34 18.50 13.24
CA LYS A 151 1.03 19.02 13.36
C LYS A 151 1.95 18.57 12.22
N LYS A 152 2.81 19.47 11.73
CA LYS A 152 3.71 19.24 10.56
C LYS A 152 4.62 18.03 10.68
N HIS A 153 5.21 17.84 11.85
CA HIS A 153 6.24 16.82 12.09
C HIS A 153 5.69 15.62 12.87
N ASN A 154 4.38 15.37 12.76
CA ASN A 154 3.77 14.21 13.37
C ASN A 154 4.15 12.91 12.62
N THR A 155 4.47 11.87 13.39
CA THR A 155 4.83 10.54 12.86
C THR A 155 3.80 9.46 13.20
N LEU A 156 2.65 9.82 13.78
CA LEU A 156 1.63 8.87 14.24
C LEU A 156 1.19 7.87 13.15
N PHE A 157 0.94 8.34 11.92
CA PHE A 157 0.57 7.45 10.82
C PHE A 157 1.67 6.46 10.44
N ASN A 158 2.92 6.91 10.39
CA ASN A 158 4.05 6.03 10.11
C ASN A 158 4.25 4.99 11.22
N GLY A 159 4.09 5.40 12.48
CA GLY A 159 4.15 4.50 13.63
C GLY A 159 3.05 3.43 13.59
N ILE A 160 1.80 3.83 13.36
CA ILE A 160 0.66 2.91 13.25
C ILE A 160 0.86 1.94 12.09
N LEU A 161 1.19 2.44 10.89
CA LEU A 161 1.39 1.60 9.71
C LEU A 161 2.55 0.62 9.90
N GLY A 162 3.65 1.06 10.53
CA GLY A 162 4.76 0.18 10.87
C GLY A 162 4.36 -0.96 11.82
N VAL A 163 3.51 -0.68 12.82
CA VAL A 163 2.98 -1.72 13.72
C VAL A 163 2.03 -2.66 12.98
N MET A 164 1.14 -2.15 12.12
CA MET A 164 0.24 -2.96 11.30
C MET A 164 1.02 -3.94 10.42
N ILE A 165 2.00 -3.43 9.65
CA ILE A 165 2.83 -4.27 8.76
C ILE A 165 3.55 -5.35 9.57
N ARG A 166 4.23 -4.97 10.66
CA ARG A 166 4.98 -5.92 11.48
C ARG A 166 4.09 -7.02 12.06
N ILE A 167 2.93 -6.65 12.61
CA ILE A 167 2.06 -7.62 13.27
C ILE A 167 1.40 -8.56 12.26
N MET A 168 0.95 -8.05 11.11
CA MET A 168 0.39 -8.88 10.04
C MET A 168 1.44 -9.83 9.47
N LYS A 169 2.68 -9.36 9.29
CA LYS A 169 3.81 -10.19 8.83
C LYS A 169 4.09 -11.36 9.76
N ASN A 170 4.14 -11.11 11.06
CA ASN A 170 4.59 -12.11 12.03
C ASN A 170 3.46 -13.02 12.55
N HIS A 171 2.23 -12.52 12.62
CA HIS A 171 1.13 -13.21 13.29
C HIS A 171 -0.10 -13.45 12.40
N SER A 172 -0.02 -13.15 11.10
CA SER A 172 -1.13 -13.23 10.15
C SER A 172 -2.23 -12.19 10.42
N CYS A 173 -3.27 -12.18 9.60
CA CYS A 173 -4.33 -11.17 9.66
C CYS A 173 -5.66 -11.68 9.10
N THR A 174 -6.75 -11.16 9.63
CA THR A 174 -8.08 -11.36 9.04
C THR A 174 -8.28 -10.49 7.80
N LEU A 175 -9.35 -10.78 7.06
CA LEU A 175 -9.85 -9.94 5.98
C LEU A 175 -10.04 -8.48 6.42
N LYS A 176 -10.55 -8.28 7.63
CA LYS A 176 -10.79 -6.97 8.21
C LYS A 176 -9.51 -6.17 8.41
N GLU A 177 -8.48 -6.78 8.99
CA GLU A 177 -7.18 -6.14 9.17
C GLU A 177 -6.51 -5.84 7.84
N THR A 178 -6.65 -6.73 6.85
CA THR A 178 -6.13 -6.51 5.49
C THR A 178 -6.77 -5.29 4.83
N MET A 179 -8.09 -5.16 4.92
CA MET A 179 -8.83 -4.01 4.39
C MET A 179 -8.43 -2.70 5.08
N VAL A 180 -8.33 -2.72 6.42
CA VAL A 180 -7.89 -1.54 7.18
C VAL A 180 -6.45 -1.18 6.85
N TYR A 181 -5.55 -2.16 6.69
CA TYR A 181 -4.17 -1.91 6.31
C TYR A 181 -4.08 -1.21 4.95
N LEU A 182 -4.75 -1.72 3.90
CA LEU A 182 -4.70 -1.10 2.58
C LEU A 182 -5.34 0.30 2.59
N TYR A 183 -6.42 0.48 3.34
CA TYR A 183 -7.02 1.79 3.59
C TYR A 183 -6.04 2.75 4.25
N PHE A 184 -5.40 2.33 5.36
CA PHE A 184 -4.47 3.16 6.10
C PHE A 184 -3.23 3.52 5.28
N LYS A 185 -2.74 2.58 4.48
CA LYS A 185 -1.64 2.80 3.54
C LYS A 185 -2.00 3.86 2.51
N THR A 186 -3.18 3.78 1.90
CA THR A 186 -3.68 4.79 0.94
C THR A 186 -3.93 6.14 1.63
N PHE A 187 -4.48 6.11 2.83
CA PHE A 187 -4.74 7.31 3.63
C PHE A 187 -3.45 8.03 4.03
N SER A 188 -2.38 7.29 4.34
CA SER A 188 -1.07 7.88 4.63
C SER A 188 -0.52 8.69 3.44
N LEU A 189 -0.79 8.24 2.21
CA LEU A 189 -0.44 8.99 1.01
C LEU A 189 -1.22 10.30 0.94
N LEU A 190 -2.56 10.25 1.10
CA LEU A 190 -3.38 11.46 1.14
C LEU A 190 -2.88 12.44 2.21
N TYR A 191 -2.61 11.96 3.42
CA TYR A 191 -2.10 12.77 4.52
C TYR A 191 -0.84 13.54 4.13
N ASN A 192 0.14 12.88 3.51
CA ASN A 192 1.36 13.54 3.08
C ASN A 192 1.10 14.70 2.12
N TYR A 193 0.10 14.61 1.23
CA TYR A 193 -0.27 15.72 0.35
C TYR A 193 -1.07 16.82 1.06
N VAL A 194 -1.86 16.46 2.09
CA VAL A 194 -2.52 17.46 2.93
C VAL A 194 -1.48 18.28 3.70
N LEU A 195 -0.41 17.63 4.18
CA LEU A 195 0.74 18.32 4.76
C LEU A 195 1.33 19.32 3.74
N GLU A 196 1.66 18.88 2.52
CA GLU A 196 2.21 19.78 1.48
C GLU A 196 1.26 20.94 1.12
N LYS A 197 -0.05 20.68 1.04
CA LYS A 197 -1.07 21.72 0.79
C LYS A 197 -1.05 22.82 1.85
N ASN A 198 -0.82 22.47 3.12
CA ASN A 198 -0.94 23.40 4.25
C ASN A 198 0.42 23.99 4.65
N TYR A 199 1.53 23.30 4.41
CA TYR A 199 2.81 23.71 4.94
C TYR A 199 3.62 24.61 4.02
N ASN A 200 3.27 25.89 4.05
CA ASN A 200 4.18 26.97 3.65
C ASN A 200 5.26 27.16 4.73
N GLN A 201 6.32 27.93 4.44
CA GLN A 201 7.50 28.06 5.33
C GLN A 201 7.18 28.46 6.79
N ASN A 202 6.02 29.07 7.05
CA ASN A 202 5.65 29.61 8.36
C ASN A 202 4.48 28.88 9.06
N GLU A 203 3.76 27.98 8.38
CA GLU A 203 2.63 27.26 8.99
C GLU A 203 3.15 26.03 9.76
N ARG A 204 2.60 25.78 10.96
CA ARG A 204 2.98 24.64 11.83
C ARG A 204 1.84 23.64 12.07
N GLU A 205 0.62 24.02 11.69
CA GLU A 205 -0.58 23.20 11.77
C GLU A 205 -1.38 23.23 10.47
N ILE A 206 -2.11 22.14 10.20
CA ILE A 206 -3.09 22.02 9.11
C ILE A 206 -4.31 22.89 9.45
N LYS A 207 -4.85 23.61 8.47
CA LYS A 207 -6.08 24.40 8.64
C LYS A 207 -7.24 23.50 9.07
N GLU A 208 -8.08 23.99 9.99
CA GLU A 208 -9.16 23.20 10.58
C GLU A 208 -10.10 22.58 9.53
N GLU A 209 -10.39 23.33 8.47
CA GLU A 209 -11.22 22.91 7.34
C GLU A 209 -10.59 21.71 6.62
N ASP A 210 -9.30 21.80 6.28
CA ASP A 210 -8.55 20.72 5.62
C ASP A 210 -8.40 19.51 6.53
N TYR A 211 -8.19 19.71 7.83
CA TYR A 211 -8.16 18.62 8.80
C TYR A 211 -9.48 17.85 8.81
N LYS A 212 -10.62 18.55 8.94
CA LYS A 212 -11.95 17.92 8.92
C LYS A 212 -12.21 17.20 7.61
N GLU A 213 -11.89 17.84 6.48
CA GLU A 213 -12.25 17.37 5.15
C GLU A 213 -11.37 16.23 4.64
N TYR A 214 -10.08 16.21 4.98
CA TYR A 214 -9.13 15.24 4.45
C TYR A 214 -8.58 14.26 5.48
N ILE A 215 -8.75 14.51 6.79
CA ILE A 215 -8.16 13.67 7.84
C ILE A 215 -9.23 13.13 8.77
N GLU A 216 -9.90 13.99 9.52
CA GLU A 216 -10.78 13.58 10.62
C GLU A 216 -11.88 12.64 10.14
N LYS A 217 -12.53 12.97 9.02
CA LYS A 217 -13.60 12.13 8.47
C LYS A 217 -13.16 10.70 8.16
N HIS A 218 -11.91 10.53 7.70
CA HIS A 218 -11.36 9.22 7.32
C HIS A 218 -10.87 8.46 8.55
N VAL A 219 -10.32 9.15 9.56
CA VAL A 219 -10.08 8.55 10.88
C VAL A 219 -11.39 8.02 11.46
N ASN A 220 -12.42 8.87 11.55
CA ASN A 220 -13.73 8.48 12.10
C ASN A 220 -14.36 7.32 11.31
N PHE A 221 -14.17 7.28 9.98
CA PHE A 221 -14.63 6.16 9.15
C PHE A 221 -13.96 4.84 9.55
N ILE A 222 -12.63 4.78 9.58
CA ILE A 222 -11.90 3.53 9.91
C ILE A 222 -12.26 3.07 11.32
N ILE A 223 -12.29 3.97 12.30
CA ILE A 223 -12.64 3.63 13.69
C ILE A 223 -14.03 3.02 13.74
N LYS A 224 -15.04 3.74 13.24
CA LYS A 224 -16.43 3.28 13.25
C LYS A 224 -16.59 1.91 12.60
N HIS A 225 -15.94 1.70 11.45
CA HIS A 225 -16.09 0.48 10.68
C HIS A 225 -15.25 -0.69 11.22
N TYR A 226 -14.09 -0.42 11.82
CA TYR A 226 -13.28 -1.46 12.42
C TYR A 226 -13.86 -1.98 13.74
N PHE A 227 -14.58 -1.16 14.50
CA PHE A 227 -15.26 -1.61 15.73
C PHE A 227 -16.64 -2.22 15.48
N ASN A 228 -17.20 -2.09 14.28
CA ASN A 228 -18.43 -2.78 13.89
C ASN A 228 -18.14 -4.25 13.54
N ASN A 229 -18.97 -5.20 13.99
CA ASN A 229 -18.80 -6.62 13.67
C ASN A 229 -19.05 -6.94 12.18
N ASN A 230 -19.84 -6.14 11.48
CA ASN A 230 -20.16 -6.36 10.08
C ASN A 230 -19.31 -5.47 9.17
N ILE A 231 -18.60 -6.10 8.23
CA ILE A 231 -17.82 -5.41 7.19
C ILE A 231 -18.71 -5.18 5.99
N ASP A 232 -18.83 -3.93 5.57
CA ASP A 232 -19.45 -3.56 4.30
C ASP A 232 -18.36 -3.35 3.25
N PHE A 233 -18.13 -4.38 2.44
CA PHE A 233 -17.08 -4.40 1.42
C PHE A 233 -17.23 -3.28 0.40
N LYS A 234 -18.47 -3.03 -0.06
CA LYS A 234 -18.75 -1.99 -1.05
C LYS A 234 -18.43 -0.63 -0.46
N LYS A 235 -18.92 -0.35 0.74
CA LYS A 235 -18.65 0.94 1.38
C LYS A 235 -17.17 1.17 1.68
N PHE A 236 -16.44 0.14 2.12
CA PHE A 236 -15.00 0.23 2.31
C PHE A 236 -14.28 0.54 0.99
N ASN A 237 -14.68 -0.12 -0.10
CA ASN A 237 -14.09 0.11 -1.41
C ASN A 237 -14.36 1.53 -1.91
N SER A 238 -15.60 2.02 -1.77
CA SER A 238 -15.95 3.38 -2.16
C SER A 238 -15.16 4.42 -1.38
N GLU A 239 -14.98 4.23 -0.08
CA GLU A 239 -14.20 5.16 0.74
C GLU A 239 -12.69 5.09 0.44
N LEU A 240 -12.16 3.89 0.16
CA LEU A 240 -10.79 3.72 -0.30
C LEU A 240 -10.55 4.46 -1.63
N TRP A 241 -11.48 4.33 -2.59
CA TRP A 241 -11.43 5.04 -3.86
C TRP A 241 -11.54 6.56 -3.68
N LEU A 242 -12.42 7.04 -2.79
CA LEU A 242 -12.54 8.47 -2.47
C LEU A 242 -11.23 9.07 -1.92
N ILE A 243 -10.54 8.35 -1.04
CA ILE A 243 -9.19 8.75 -0.59
C ILE A 243 -8.24 8.80 -1.77
N GLY A 244 -8.23 7.75 -2.60
CA GLY A 244 -7.41 7.68 -3.81
C GLY A 244 -7.61 8.87 -4.74
N LYS A 245 -8.87 9.21 -5.01
CA LYS A 245 -9.28 10.36 -5.83
C LYS A 245 -8.78 11.67 -5.24
N LYS A 246 -9.00 11.92 -3.95
CA LYS A 246 -8.50 13.12 -3.24
C LYS A 246 -6.98 13.21 -3.28
N TYR A 247 -6.30 12.11 -3.03
CA TYR A 247 -4.84 12.03 -3.11
C TYR A 247 -4.36 12.42 -4.52
N ARG A 248 -4.94 11.86 -5.58
CA ARG A 248 -4.54 12.18 -6.96
C ARG A 248 -4.82 13.62 -7.34
N GLN A 249 -5.94 14.19 -6.88
CA GLN A 249 -6.23 15.60 -7.07
C GLN A 249 -5.14 16.49 -6.44
N LEU A 250 -4.75 16.23 -5.19
CA LEU A 250 -3.67 16.98 -4.55
C LEU A 250 -2.31 16.72 -5.21
N TYR A 251 -2.03 15.51 -5.67
CA TYR A 251 -0.81 15.20 -6.41
C TYR A 251 -0.66 16.07 -7.66
N LEU A 252 -1.74 16.27 -8.43
CA LEU A 252 -1.72 17.11 -9.63
C LEU A 252 -1.48 18.59 -9.29
N LEU A 253 -1.99 19.06 -8.14
CA LEU A 253 -1.87 20.46 -7.72
C LEU A 253 -0.52 20.79 -7.09
N TYR A 254 0.05 19.86 -6.31
CA TYR A 254 1.21 20.14 -5.46
C TYR A 254 2.48 19.35 -5.85
N ASN A 255 2.41 18.49 -6.88
CA ASN A 255 3.47 17.67 -7.48
C ASN A 255 4.68 17.32 -6.58
N ARG A 256 4.72 16.07 -6.13
CA ARG A 256 5.67 15.46 -5.17
C ARG A 256 5.98 16.30 -3.91
N PRO A 257 5.64 15.78 -2.71
CA PRO A 257 6.32 16.17 -1.48
C PRO A 257 7.84 16.04 -1.72
N LYS A 258 8.60 17.09 -1.40
CA LYS A 258 10.06 16.97 -1.31
C LYS A 258 10.39 16.18 -0.05
N THR A 259 10.16 14.88 -0.06
CA THR A 259 10.59 13.99 1.00
C THR A 259 12.10 13.83 0.92
N THR A 260 12.82 14.67 1.67
CA THR A 260 14.05 14.25 2.33
C THR A 260 13.65 13.26 3.42
N ILE A 261 13.36 12.02 3.04
CA ILE A 261 13.34 10.92 4.00
C ILE A 261 14.79 10.67 4.36
N THR A 262 15.15 11.04 5.59
CA THR A 262 16.31 10.54 6.32
C THR A 262 16.46 9.05 6.06
N GLY A 263 17.58 8.71 5.43
CA GLY A 263 17.83 7.40 4.84
C GLY A 263 17.65 6.25 5.82
N ILE A 264 16.83 5.28 5.41
CA ILE A 264 17.30 3.90 5.45
C ILE A 264 18.38 3.85 4.35
N PRO A 265 19.63 3.49 4.64
CA PRO A 265 20.66 3.45 3.62
C PRO A 265 20.29 2.38 2.59
N ILE A 266 19.85 2.83 1.42
CA ILE A 266 19.98 2.03 0.21
C ILE A 266 21.47 1.98 -0.05
N ILE A 267 22.13 0.94 0.47
CA ILE A 267 23.47 0.57 0.01
C ILE A 267 23.29 0.22 -1.46
N SER A 268 23.52 1.19 -2.33
CA SER A 268 23.67 0.95 -3.75
C SER A 268 24.82 -0.04 -3.89
N SER A 269 24.50 -1.27 -4.26
CA SER A 269 25.41 -2.40 -4.50
C SER A 269 26.39 -2.15 -5.66
N GLN A 270 26.43 -0.93 -6.21
CA GLN A 270 27.33 -0.53 -7.30
C GLN A 270 28.64 0.14 -6.84
N LYS A 271 28.85 0.35 -5.53
CA LYS A 271 30.11 0.93 -5.01
C LYS A 271 31.13 -0.06 -4.45
N ILE A 272 30.77 -1.32 -4.18
CA ILE A 272 31.70 -2.29 -3.57
C ILE A 272 32.68 -2.88 -4.60
N ILE A 273 32.28 -2.99 -5.88
CA ILE A 273 33.08 -3.66 -6.92
C ILE A 273 34.30 -2.81 -7.37
N LYS A 274 34.34 -1.49 -7.09
CA LYS A 274 35.49 -0.64 -7.49
C LYS A 274 36.62 -0.58 -6.47
N THR A 275 36.40 -1.01 -5.23
CA THR A 275 37.44 -0.98 -4.18
C THR A 275 38.21 -2.29 -4.07
N GLU A 276 37.64 -3.43 -4.44
CA GLU A 276 38.36 -4.71 -4.42
C GLU A 276 39.38 -4.83 -5.56
N LYS A 277 39.10 -4.26 -6.74
CA LYS A 277 40.05 -4.26 -7.87
C LYS A 277 41.28 -3.35 -7.69
N LYS A 278 41.32 -2.49 -6.66
CA LYS A 278 42.46 -1.62 -6.41
C LYS A 278 43.44 -2.17 -5.37
N ASN A 279 43.05 -3.22 -4.64
CA ASN A 279 43.89 -3.86 -3.64
C ASN A 279 44.54 -5.17 -4.13
N GLU A 280 44.22 -5.63 -5.34
CA GLU A 280 44.89 -6.77 -6.00
C GLU A 280 46.03 -6.34 -6.95
N GLU A 281 46.26 -5.04 -7.16
CA GLU A 281 47.40 -4.52 -7.93
C GLU A 281 48.54 -3.99 -7.03
N ILE A 282 48.46 -4.20 -5.71
CA ILE A 282 49.55 -3.91 -4.77
C ILE A 282 49.69 -5.10 -3.82
N ASN A 283 50.18 -6.22 -4.36
CA ASN A 283 50.93 -7.27 -3.66
C ASN A 283 51.74 -8.08 -4.68
#